data_AF-A0A522XKX1-F1
#
_entry.id   AF-A0A522XKX1-F1
#
_cell.length_a   1.000
_cell.length_b   1.000
_cell.length_c   1.000
_cell.angle_alpha   90.00
_cell.angle_beta   90.00
_cell.angle_gamma   90.00
#
_symmetry.space_group_name_H-M   'P 1'
#
loop_
_entity.id
_entity.type
_entity.pdbx_description
1 polymer ?
#
loop_
_entity_poly.entity_id
_entity_poly.type
_entity_poly.pdbx_seq_one_letter_code
_entity_poly.pdbx_strand_id
1 'polypeptide(L)' 'PQRWYRHIVSNVLIQEATADHLAVQSHYVVLQTRRNGQTSIFSTGKYRDRIVLCNGEFKFAEKRVVADTHSIDTLLVAPI' A
#
# COMPACT_ATOMS: atom_id res chain seq x y z
N PRO A 1 -20.55 -5.35 7.30
CA PRO A 1 -20.62 -3.89 7.56
C PRO A 1 -19.94 -3.12 6.42
N GLN A 2 -20.66 -2.19 5.79
CA GLN A 2 -20.10 -1.40 4.69
C GLN A 2 -18.93 -0.53 5.18
N ARG A 3 -17.82 -0.58 4.46
CA ARG A 3 -16.59 0.16 4.72
C ARG A 3 -16.13 0.74 3.41
N TRP A 4 -15.74 2.00 3.40
CA TRP A 4 -15.15 2.65 2.23
C TRP A 4 -13.69 2.95 2.55
N TYR A 5 -12.79 2.55 1.66
CA TYR A 5 -11.36 2.73 1.81
C TYR A 5 -10.85 3.74 0.79
N ARG A 6 -9.95 4.62 1.22
CA ARG A 6 -9.22 5.56 0.35
C ARG A 6 -7.73 5.35 0.59
N HIS A 7 -7.03 4.92 -0.44
CA HIS A 7 -5.57 4.81 -0.42
C HIS A 7 -4.99 6.13 -0.90
N ILE A 8 -4.08 6.69 -0.11
CA ILE A 8 -3.23 7.80 -0.49
C ILE A 8 -1.82 7.25 -0.54
N VAL A 9 -1.21 7.29 -1.71
CA VAL A 9 0.18 6.84 -1.93
C VAL A 9 1.01 8.06 -2.27
N SER A 10 2.15 8.22 -1.61
CA SER A 10 3.03 9.37 -1.79
C SER A 10 4.50 8.95 -1.73
N ASN A 11 5.39 9.91 -2.03
CA ASN A 11 6.84 9.76 -1.93
C ASN A 11 7.35 8.48 -2.61
N VAL A 12 6.85 8.22 -3.82
CA VAL A 12 7.30 7.09 -4.64
C VAL A 12 8.76 7.35 -5.01
N LEU A 13 9.63 6.43 -4.60
CA LEU A 13 11.07 6.50 -4.78
C LEU A 13 11.56 5.18 -5.37
N ILE A 14 12.14 5.24 -6.56
CA ILE A 14 12.92 4.13 -7.12
C ILE A 14 14.25 4.12 -6.37
N GLN A 15 14.47 3.11 -5.54
CA GLN A 15 15.69 2.94 -4.76
C GLN A 15 16.80 2.31 -5.60
N GLU A 16 16.41 1.42 -6.52
CA GLU A 16 17.31 0.71 -7.42
C GLU A 16 16.59 0.43 -8.74
N ALA A 17 17.31 0.55 -9.85
CA ALA A 17 16.85 0.17 -11.17
C ALA A 17 17.93 -0.68 -11.86
N THR A 18 17.60 -1.93 -12.15
CA THR A 18 18.46 -2.88 -12.88
C THR A 18 17.79 -3.29 -14.18
N ALA A 19 18.48 -4.10 -15.01
CA ALA A 19 17.88 -4.68 -16.20
C ALA A 19 16.70 -5.61 -15.87
N ASP A 20 16.73 -6.27 -14.71
CA ASP A 20 15.77 -7.31 -14.35
C ASP A 20 14.60 -6.80 -13.50
N HIS A 21 14.85 -5.80 -12.65
CA HIS A 21 13.85 -5.30 -11.71
C HIS A 21 14.09 -3.87 -11.22
N LEU A 22 13.02 -3.28 -10.67
CA LEU A 22 13.03 -2.04 -9.89
C LEU A 22 12.77 -2.37 -8.42
N ALA A 23 13.57 -1.80 -7.52
CA ALA A 23 13.26 -1.73 -6.10
C ALA A 23 12.61 -0.36 -5.83
N VAL A 24 11.36 -0.35 -5.37
CA VAL A 24 10.59 0.88 -5.19
C VAL A 24 10.07 0.96 -3.76
N GLN A 25 10.22 2.12 -3.14
CA GLN A 25 9.58 2.44 -1.87
C GLN A 25 8.52 3.52 -2.08
N SER A 26 7.39 3.41 -1.41
CA SER A 26 6.40 4.49 -1.35
C SER A 26 5.73 4.51 0.02
N HIS A 27 5.27 5.68 0.44
CA HIS A 27 4.49 5.82 1.67
C HIS A 27 3.01 5.64 1.36
N TYR A 28 2.25 5.14 2.34
CA TYR A 28 0.81 5.01 2.22
C TYR A 28 0.06 5.47 3.46
N VAL A 29 -1.14 6.00 3.24
CA VAL A 29 -2.18 6.15 4.25
C VAL A 29 -3.47 5.57 3.67
N VAL A 30 -4.07 4.62 4.39
CA VAL A 30 -5.41 4.13 4.12
C VAL A 30 -6.37 4.79 5.08
N LEU A 31 -7.31 5.57 4.55
CA LEU A 31 -8.43 6.11 5.31
C LEU A 31 -9.63 5.18 5.19
N GLN A 32 -10.36 4.99 6.28
CA GLN A 32 -11.61 4.25 6.30
C GLN A 32 -12.75 5.16 6.75
N THR A 33 -13.80 5.20 5.93
CA THR A 33 -15.11 5.74 6.32
C THR A 33 -16.03 4.59 6.73
N ARG A 34 -16.66 4.71 7.90
CA ARG A 34 -17.64 3.73 8.41
C ARG A 34 -19.08 4.21 8.12
N ARG A 35 -20.08 3.36 8.36
CA ARG A 35 -21.51 3.65 8.12
C ARG A 35 -22.01 4.92 8.83
N ASN A 36 -21.42 5.29 9.95
CA ASN A 36 -21.73 6.54 10.67
C ASN A 36 -21.14 7.80 10.01
N GLY A 37 -20.49 7.67 8.85
CA GLY A 37 -19.86 8.78 8.12
C GLY A 37 -18.49 9.20 8.65
N GLN A 38 -18.03 8.65 9.78
CA GLN A 38 -16.75 9.02 10.36
C GLN A 38 -15.61 8.42 9.54
N THR A 39 -14.65 9.29 9.17
CA THR A 39 -13.40 8.89 8.52
C THR A 39 -12.27 8.89 9.54
N SER A 40 -11.45 7.84 9.51
CA SER A 40 -10.29 7.68 10.38
C SER A 40 -9.13 7.03 9.62
N ILE A 41 -7.91 7.16 10.14
CA ILE A 41 -6.76 6.41 9.62
C ILE A 41 -6.97 4.93 9.97
N PHE A 42 -7.04 4.09 8.95
CA PHE A 42 -7.14 2.64 9.09
C PHE A 42 -5.77 1.98 9.19
N SER A 43 -4.83 2.40 8.34
CA SER A 43 -3.44 1.95 8.37
C SER A 43 -2.55 3.00 7.71
N THR A 44 -1.36 3.20 8.23
CA THR A 44 -0.29 3.98 7.60
C THR A 44 1.00 3.17 7.59
N GLY A 45 1.89 3.47 6.66
CA GLY A 45 3.18 2.82 6.56
C GLY A 45 3.87 3.08 5.23
N LYS A 46 4.65 2.09 4.79
CA LYS A 46 5.33 2.11 3.49
C LYS A 46 5.22 0.79 2.78
N TYR A 47 5.16 0.85 1.45
CA TYR A 47 5.41 -0.30 0.60
C TYR A 47 6.90 -0.40 0.28
N ARG A 48 7.41 -1.62 0.26
CA ARG A 48 8.70 -2.00 -0.33
C ARG A 48 8.39 -3.00 -1.44
N ASP A 49 8.55 -2.56 -2.66
CA ASP A 49 8.12 -3.27 -3.84
C ASP A 49 9.32 -3.75 -4.65
N ARG A 50 9.20 -4.95 -5.21
CA ARG A 50 10.05 -5.43 -6.30
C ARG A 50 9.19 -5.54 -7.56
N ILE A 51 9.48 -4.71 -8.54
CA ILE A 51 8.72 -4.62 -9.79
C ILE A 51 9.57 -5.19 -10.93
N VAL A 52 8.99 -6.06 -11.75
CA VAL A 52 9.65 -6.65 -12.93
C VAL A 52 8.90 -6.26 -14.20
N LEU A 53 9.61 -6.20 -15.32
CA LEU A 53 9.00 -6.05 -16.64
C LEU A 53 8.71 -7.44 -17.22
N CYS A 54 7.44 -7.78 -17.40
CA CYS A 54 7.01 -9.04 -17.98
C CYS A 54 6.16 -8.76 -19.21
N ASN A 55 6.61 -9.19 -20.38
CA ASN A 55 5.91 -8.99 -21.66
C ASN A 55 5.54 -7.52 -21.95
N GLY A 56 6.42 -6.58 -21.59
CA GLY A 56 6.20 -5.14 -21.78
C GLY A 56 5.34 -4.47 -20.70
N GLU A 57 4.90 -5.21 -19.68
CA GLU A 57 4.11 -4.67 -18.56
C GLU A 57 4.87 -4.75 -17.23
N PHE A 58 4.79 -3.69 -16.43
CA PHE A 58 5.29 -3.73 -15.06
C PHE A 58 4.36 -4.57 -14.17
N LYS A 59 4.93 -5.54 -13.46
CA LYS A 59 4.23 -6.39 -12.50
C LYS A 59 4.94 -6.37 -11.15
N PHE A 60 4.18 -6.41 -10.06
CA PHE A 60 4.74 -6.63 -8.73
C PHE A 60 5.18 -8.09 -8.60
N ALA A 61 6.48 -8.33 -8.55
CA ALA A 61 7.02 -9.63 -8.17
C ALA A 61 7.05 -9.78 -6.63
N GLU A 62 7.15 -8.67 -5.91
CA GLU A 62 6.89 -8.58 -4.48
C GLU A 62 6.23 -7.24 -4.15
N LYS A 63 5.27 -7.24 -3.22
CA LYS A 63 4.71 -6.05 -2.59
C LYS A 63 4.69 -6.28 -1.08
N ARG A 64 5.64 -5.68 -0.36
CA ARG A 64 5.75 -5.82 1.09
C ARG A 64 5.21 -4.58 1.79
N VAL A 65 4.16 -4.77 2.58
CA VAL A 65 3.57 -3.71 3.42
C VAL A 65 4.31 -3.68 4.76
N VAL A 66 4.92 -2.54 5.08
CA VAL A 66 5.52 -2.27 6.40
C VAL A 66 4.65 -1.23 7.08
N ALA A 67 3.74 -1.70 7.93
CA ALA A 67 2.79 -0.84 8.63
C ALA A 67 3.42 -0.20 9.88
N ASP A 68 3.16 1.10 10.08
CA ASP A 68 3.47 1.80 11.32
C ASP A 68 2.30 1.68 12.33
N THR A 69 1.08 1.50 11.82
CA THR A 69 -0.11 1.26 12.66
C THR A 69 -0.02 -0.12 13.31
N HIS A 70 0.31 -0.15 14.61
CA HIS A 70 0.56 -1.38 15.38
C HIS A 70 -0.65 -2.30 15.53
N SER A 71 -1.86 -1.75 15.59
CA SER A 71 -3.09 -2.52 15.78
C SER A 71 -4.17 -2.08 14.81
N ILE A 72 -4.86 -3.05 14.21
CA ILE A 72 -6.05 -2.82 13.40
C ILE A 72 -7.25 -3.19 14.24
N ASP A 73 -8.06 -2.18 14.53
CA ASP A 73 -9.15 -2.17 15.52
C ASP A 73 -10.21 -3.27 15.36
N THR A 74 -10.33 -3.89 14.18
CA THR A 74 -11.36 -4.91 13.92
C THR A 74 -10.85 -6.04 13.04
N LEU A 75 -10.84 -5.84 11.73
CA LEU A 75 -10.54 -6.87 10.72
C LEU A 75 -9.86 -6.23 9.51
N LEU A 76 -8.78 -6.83 9.05
CA LEU A 76 -8.14 -6.56 7.77
C LEU A 76 -8.75 -7.46 6.69
N VAL A 77 -9.85 -7.02 6.07
CA VAL A 77 -10.56 -7.80 5.02
C VAL A 77 -10.26 -7.33 3.60
N ALA A 78 -9.76 -6.11 3.45
CA ALA A 78 -9.38 -5.53 2.17
C ALA A 78 -7.85 -5.44 2.10
N PRO A 79 -7.25 -5.60 0.90
CA PRO A 79 -5.83 -5.33 0.71
C PRO A 79 -5.46 -3.92 1.18
N ILE A 80 -4.25 -3.80 1.73
CA ILE A 80 -3.59 -2.51 1.96
C ILE A 80 -2.84 -2.11 0.70
#